data_AF-A0A955D7P8-F1
#
_entry.id   AF-A0A955D7P8-F1
#
_cell.length_a   1.000
_cell.length_b   1.000
_cell.length_c   1.000
_cell.angle_alpha   90.00
_cell.angle_beta   90.00
_cell.angle_gamma   90.00
#
_symmetry.space_group_name_H-M   'P 1'
#
loop_
_entity.id
_entity.type
_entity.pdbx_description
1 polymer ?
#
loop_
_entity_poly.entity_id
_entity_poly.type
_entity_poly.pdbx_seq_one_letter_code
_entity_poly.pdbx_strand_id
1 'polypeptide(L)'
;MDIVVSPYHLTTREAPAMAALQLADRAITMMPTPFAGTAKRDVEGAVAAAERIVTGLGWKAVAAPVRCVGEVTSADRDACWELGATAAATLL
;
A
#
# COMPACT_ATOMS: atom_id res chain seq x y z
N MET A 1 16.18 -4.97 -4.08
CA MET A 1 16.16 -4.03 -5.21
C MET A 1 15.31 -2.83 -4.82
N ASP A 2 15.89 -1.64 -4.94
CA ASP A 2 15.20 -0.37 -4.70
C ASP A 2 14.54 0.08 -6.01
N ILE A 3 13.24 0.40 -5.95
CA ILE A 3 12.51 0.94 -7.10
C ILE A 3 11.92 2.30 -6.75
N VAL A 4 12.04 3.23 -7.69
CA VAL A 4 11.41 4.54 -7.60
C VAL A 4 10.15 4.51 -8.46
N VAL A 5 9.01 4.78 -7.85
CA VAL A 5 7.71 4.77 -8.54
C VAL A 5 7.02 6.12 -8.35
N SER A 6 6.59 6.72 -9.46
CA SER A 6 5.76 7.93 -9.39
C SER A 6 4.43 7.59 -8.71
N PRO A 7 3.90 8.45 -7.81
CA PRO A 7 2.59 8.25 -7.19
C PRO A 7 1.47 8.02 -8.20
N TYR A 8 1.62 8.58 -9.40
CA TYR A 8 0.64 8.44 -10.47
C TYR A 8 0.48 6.99 -10.94
N HIS A 9 1.54 6.17 -10.96
CA HIS A 9 1.40 4.75 -11.33
C HIS A 9 0.59 3.95 -10.31
N LEU A 10 0.57 4.39 -9.04
CA LEU A 10 -0.25 3.80 -7.99
C LEU A 10 -1.71 4.24 -8.14
N THR A 11 -1.96 5.52 -8.43
CA THR A 11 -3.33 6.05 -8.55
C THR A 11 -4.01 5.62 -9.85
N THR A 12 -3.25 5.36 -10.91
CA THR A 12 -3.77 4.81 -12.19
C THR A 12 -3.80 3.29 -12.24
N ARG A 13 -3.29 2.60 -11.21
CA ARG A 13 -3.28 1.14 -11.08
C ARG A 13 -2.62 0.43 -12.27
N GLU A 14 -1.48 0.96 -12.72
CA GLU A 14 -0.79 0.37 -13.85
C GLU A 14 -0.27 -1.04 -13.48
N ALA A 15 -0.73 -2.07 -14.20
CA ALA A 15 -0.41 -3.47 -13.87
C ALA A 15 1.11 -3.77 -13.77
N PRO A 16 1.99 -3.23 -14.63
CA PRO A 16 3.43 -3.42 -14.51
C PRO A 16 4.02 -2.81 -13.23
N ALA A 17 3.53 -1.62 -12.83
CA ALA A 17 3.98 -0.96 -11.61
C ALA A 17 3.55 -1.73 -10.36
N MET A 18 2.32 -2.26 -10.36
CA MET A 18 1.81 -3.10 -9.28
C MET A 18 2.61 -4.42 -9.15
N ALA A 19 2.95 -5.06 -10.27
CA ALA A 19 3.79 -6.25 -10.27
C ALA A 19 5.22 -5.96 -9.79
N ALA A 20 5.80 -4.83 -10.20
CA ALA A 20 7.15 -4.44 -9.78
C ALA A 20 7.25 -4.18 -8.27
N LEU A 21 6.19 -3.66 -7.64
CA LEU A 21 6.13 -3.47 -6.18
C LEU A 21 6.22 -4.80 -5.41
N GLN A 22 5.65 -5.88 -5.95
CA GLN A 22 5.71 -7.20 -5.31
C GLN A 22 7.12 -7.80 -5.29
N LEU A 23 8.01 -7.31 -6.15
CA LEU A 23 9.39 -7.79 -6.29
C LEU A 23 10.41 -6.85 -5.63
N ALA A 24 9.96 -5.71 -5.09
CA ALA A 24 10.82 -4.70 -4.54
C ALA A 24 11.07 -4.94 -3.04
N ASP A 25 12.34 -4.84 -2.63
CA ASP A 25 12.69 -4.81 -1.20
C ASP A 25 12.34 -3.46 -0.58
N ARG A 26 12.29 -2.40 -1.42
CA ARG A 26 11.99 -1.03 -1.00
C ARG A 26 11.45 -0.21 -2.16
N ALA A 27 10.30 0.43 -1.94
CA ALA A 27 9.66 1.32 -2.91
C ALA A 27 9.68 2.77 -2.40
N ILE A 28 10.20 3.68 -3.23
CA ILE A 28 10.31 5.11 -2.93
C ILE A 28 9.33 5.86 -3.82
N THR A 29 8.42 6.64 -3.21
CA THR A 29 7.48 7.50 -3.94
C THR A 29 7.93 8.96 -3.87
N MET A 30 7.78 9.69 -4.97
CA MET A 30 8.03 11.13 -5.02
C MET A 30 6.82 11.87 -4.44
N MET A 31 7.00 12.69 -3.40
CA MET A 31 5.90 13.52 -2.85
C MET A 31 5.63 14.71 -3.79
N PRO A 32 4.40 14.94 -4.29
CA PRO A 32 4.07 16.20 -4.95
C PRO A 32 3.99 17.32 -3.90
N THR A 33 4.90 18.28 -3.96
CA THR A 33 4.94 19.48 -3.11
C THR A 33 4.04 20.62 -3.64
N PRO A 34 3.53 21.54 -2.77
CA PRO A 34 4.14 21.98 -1.52
C PRO A 34 3.42 21.62 -0.21
N PHE A 35 4.24 21.61 0.83
CA PHE A 35 4.05 21.05 2.17
C PHE A 35 3.36 22.04 3.15
N ALA A 36 2.20 22.59 2.78
CA ALA A 36 1.43 23.46 3.67
C ALA A 36 -0.09 23.21 3.51
N GLY A 37 -0.67 22.43 4.42
CA GLY A 37 -2.12 22.28 4.54
C GLY A 37 -2.60 20.85 4.75
N THR A 38 -2.90 20.50 6.01
CA THR A 38 -3.84 19.46 6.46
C THR A 38 -4.01 18.20 5.59
N ALA A 39 -3.11 17.25 5.74
CA ALA A 39 -3.47 15.83 5.62
C ALA A 39 -2.54 14.96 6.47
N LYS A 40 -2.48 15.22 7.78
CA LYS A 40 -1.99 14.21 8.73
C LYS A 40 -3.08 13.13 8.83
N ARG A 41 -3.11 12.21 7.86
CA ARG A 41 -3.84 10.95 8.04
C ARG A 41 -2.89 10.04 8.82
N ASP A 42 -3.17 9.86 10.09
CA ASP A 42 -2.57 8.77 10.85
C ASP A 42 -2.94 7.42 10.20
N VAL A 43 -2.24 6.35 10.60
CA VAL A 43 -2.45 5.02 10.03
C VAL A 43 -3.90 4.56 10.19
N GLU A 44 -4.55 4.94 11.28
CA GLU A 44 -5.98 4.66 11.52
C GLU A 44 -6.89 5.35 10.49
N GLY A 45 -6.68 6.64 10.24
CA GLY A 45 -7.42 7.40 9.24
C GLY A 45 -7.19 6.89 7.82
N ALA A 46 -5.98 6.40 7.52
CA ALA A 46 -5.68 5.75 6.26
C ALA A 46 -6.43 4.42 6.09
N VAL A 47 -6.46 3.57 7.13
CA VAL A 47 -7.19 2.30 7.10
C VAL A 47 -8.69 2.53 6.98
N ALA A 48 -9.26 3.43 7.78
CA ALA A 48 -10.68 3.75 7.70
C ALA A 48 -11.10 4.32 6.33
N ALA A 49 -10.23 5.09 5.67
CA ALA A 49 -10.48 5.57 4.32
C ALA A 49 -10.46 4.41 3.29
N ALA A 50 -9.52 3.47 3.41
CA ALA A 50 -9.44 2.30 2.55
C ALA A 50 -10.69 1.41 2.70
N GLU A 51 -11.14 1.15 3.94
CA GLU A 51 -12.34 0.37 4.21
C GLU A 51 -13.60 0.99 3.59
N ARG A 52 -13.74 2.31 3.65
CA ARG A 52 -14.85 3.03 2.99
C ARG A 52 -14.83 2.85 1.47
N ILE A 53 -13.66 2.92 0.86
CA ILE A 53 -13.50 2.74 -0.59
C ILE A 53 -13.83 1.30 -0.99
N VAL A 54 -13.25 0.31 -0.30
CA VAL A 54 -13.50 -1.13 -0.53
C VAL A 54 -15.01 -1.41 -0.44
N THR A 55 -15.66 -0.90 0.61
CA THR A 55 -17.11 -1.04 0.80
C THR A 55 -17.89 -0.36 -0.33
N GLY A 56 -17.56 0.89 -0.67
CA GLY A 56 -18.25 1.65 -1.71
C GLY A 56 -18.14 1.03 -3.11
N LEU A 57 -17.06 0.28 -3.37
CA LEU A 57 -16.86 -0.44 -4.63
C LEU A 57 -17.44 -1.86 -4.62
N GLY A 58 -18.05 -2.30 -3.51
CA GLY A 58 -18.56 -3.67 -3.36
C GLY A 58 -17.46 -4.74 -3.35
N TRP A 59 -16.24 -4.34 -2.99
CA TRP A 59 -15.09 -5.24 -2.96
C TRP A 59 -15.03 -6.00 -1.64
N LYS A 60 -14.55 -7.24 -1.69
CA LYS A 60 -14.33 -8.06 -0.51
C LYS A 60 -12.85 -8.02 -0.13
N ALA A 61 -12.56 -7.65 1.11
CA ALA A 61 -11.20 -7.77 1.65
C ALA A 61 -10.81 -9.25 1.74
N VAL A 62 -9.60 -9.56 1.27
CA VAL A 62 -9.04 -10.92 1.26
C VAL A 62 -8.10 -11.18 2.44
N ALA A 63 -7.65 -10.14 3.11
CA ALA A 63 -6.80 -10.18 4.29
C ALA A 63 -6.93 -8.88 5.10
N ALA A 64 -6.47 -8.89 6.36
CA ALA A 64 -6.38 -7.69 7.18
C ALA A 64 -5.27 -6.76 6.67
N PRO A 65 -5.42 -5.42 6.79
CA PRO A 65 -4.37 -4.49 6.40
C PRO A 65 -3.18 -4.56 7.36
N VAL A 66 -1.96 -4.52 6.81
CA VAL A 66 -0.73 -4.33 7.60
C VAL A 66 -0.65 -2.87 8.04
N ARG A 67 -0.48 -2.66 9.35
CA ARG A 67 -0.36 -1.33 9.97
C ARG A 67 1.03 -1.17 10.54
N CYS A 68 1.80 -0.22 10.00
CA CYS A 68 3.14 0.11 10.48
C CYS A 68 3.16 1.57 10.96
N VAL A 69 3.41 1.78 12.26
CA VAL A 69 3.51 3.10 12.88
C VAL A 69 4.89 3.25 13.51
N GLY A 70 5.62 4.31 13.15
CA GLY A 70 6.98 4.53 13.63
C GLY A 70 8.03 3.97 12.68
N GLU A 71 9.12 3.45 13.23
CA GLU A 71 10.22 2.87 12.44
C GLU A 71 9.82 1.50 11.87
N VAL A 72 10.17 1.25 10.61
CA VAL A 72 9.86 -0.01 9.91
C VAL A 72 10.81 -1.11 10.37
N THR A 73 10.27 -2.20 10.89
CA THR A 73 11.01 -3.36 11.39
C THR A 73 11.05 -4.50 10.36
N SER A 74 11.76 -5.58 10.69
CA SER A 74 11.68 -6.83 9.90
C SER A 74 10.31 -7.48 9.97
N ALA A 75 9.63 -7.40 11.13
CA ALA A 75 8.30 -7.97 11.29
C ALA A 75 7.26 -7.32 10.36
N ASP A 76 7.39 -6.01 10.10
CA ASP A 76 6.52 -5.30 9.15
C ASP A 76 6.72 -5.81 7.72
N ARG A 77 7.96 -6.15 7.35
CA ARG A 77 8.25 -6.72 6.03
C ARG A 77 7.69 -8.13 5.89
N ASP A 78 7.84 -8.97 6.91
CA ASP A 78 7.29 -10.32 6.94
C ASP A 78 5.75 -10.26 6.85
N ALA A 79 5.11 -9.32 7.56
CA ALA A 79 3.67 -9.13 7.48
C ALA A 79 3.20 -8.70 6.08
N CYS A 80 3.94 -7.80 5.41
CA CYS A 80 3.67 -7.41 4.03
C CYS A 80 3.85 -8.58 3.04
N TRP A 81 4.84 -9.43 3.27
CA TRP A 81 5.07 -10.64 2.48
C TRP A 81 3.87 -11.59 2.57
N GLU A 82 3.42 -11.89 3.78
CA GLU A 82 2.25 -12.75 4.03
C GLU A 82 0.95 -12.17 3.44
N LEU A 83 0.78 -10.84 3.51
CA LEU A 83 -0.35 -10.16 2.87
C LEU A 83 -0.33 -10.37 1.34
N GLY A 84 0.83 -10.21 0.71
CA GLY A 84 1.02 -10.42 -0.72
C GLY A 84 0.77 -11.88 -1.13
N ALA A 85 1.31 -12.83 -0.35
CA ALA A 85 1.10 -14.26 -0.56
C ALA A 85 -0.38 -14.64 -0.45
N THR A 86 -1.08 -14.11 0.56
CA THR A 86 -2.52 -14.34 0.75
C THR A 86 -3.31 -13.79 -0.43
N ALA A 87 -3.03 -12.55 -0.86
CA ALA A 87 -3.71 -11.94 -2.01
C ALA A 87 -3.50 -12.78 -3.28
N ALA A 88 -2.27 -13.20 -3.57
CA ALA A 88 -1.96 -14.06 -4.72
C ALA A 88 -2.70 -15.41 -4.66
N ALA A 89 -2.74 -16.06 -3.48
CA ALA A 89 -3.45 -17.32 -3.28
C ALA A 89 -4.97 -17.19 -3.47
N THR A 90 -5.55 -16.01 -3.24
CA THR A 90 -7.00 -15.76 -3.47
C THR A 90 -7.37 -15.40 -4.91
N LEU A 91 -6.39 -15.12 -5.78
CA LEU A 91 -6.60 -14.76 -7.19
C LEU A 91 -6.50 -15.97 -8.13
N LEU A 92 -6.03 -17.11 -7.63
CA LEU A 92 -5.99 -18.40 -8.33
C LEU A 92 -7.26 -19.21 -8.03
#